data_AF-A0A2T4UBN7-F1
#
_entry.id   AF-A0A2T4UBN7-F1
#
_cell.length_a   1.000
_cell.length_b   1.000
_cell.length_c   1.000
_cell.angle_alpha   90.00
_cell.angle_beta   90.00
_cell.angle_gamma   90.00
#
_symmetry.space_group_name_H-M   'P 1'
#
loop_
_entity.id
_entity.type
_entity.pdbx_description
1 polymer ?
#
loop_
_entity_poly.entity_id
_entity_poly.type
_entity_poly.pdbx_seq_one_letter_code
_entity_poly.pdbx_strand_id
1 'polypeptide(L)'
;MLTVSELLADLDVRLLAGEEAADQPVRWVHITELPDPTPFLSGGELLLTTGMALGSKPAAQRAFVERLADHGLAGLGVGTGFGHDEVPAAMVQAAADAGFPLFEVPYELPFIALTERAFTRLVNEQYALLQRSIVAQERLQRIVLSERGLEAIAGQLATLIGGAALVFDGRGEPLAHRTFRRDADAELLASLGEELRERARRGESREFLPTTPSLGGRALALPVASPGAAPGTVPQAWLVAAKDQGGLAEIDRLILHQAVTVVALELLRVRVADATERRLAGDVLSEIVAGEVDGPELQRRLEPFGLGGRITALALAVPGSGPSQPATAPPTAVESAVADALRAEAVSGLVATTGRFVGVLLPGFLDEELFDTCERIVARVATTLGRDPLAGAGRGVPAGRAREAWHEARCALEARELGADPTPNRNGAAGGEPGRVATYRDLGSFQLLLALQDTDALRLFCESMLGPIEEGEGHYGGELMRSLEAFIECNGQWEAAARLLYCHRHTLRYRIRKIEEITGRDLGRARDRIEFWLALRGREMAPASAGDGGRR
;
A
#
# COMPACT_ATOMS: atom_id res chain seq x y z
N MET A 1 26.34 -32.92 5.39
CA MET A 1 26.77 -33.63 6.62
C MET A 1 27.80 -34.65 6.21
N LEU A 2 29.01 -34.56 6.76
CA LEU A 2 30.13 -35.44 6.46
C LEU A 2 29.80 -36.90 6.82
N THR A 3 30.01 -37.85 5.92
CA THR A 3 29.89 -39.30 6.21
C THR A 3 31.26 -39.96 6.40
N VAL A 4 31.28 -41.20 6.90
CA VAL A 4 32.53 -41.99 6.99
C VAL A 4 33.11 -42.21 5.60
N SER A 5 32.29 -42.63 4.63
CA SER A 5 32.69 -42.81 3.23
C SER A 5 33.32 -41.54 2.63
N GLU A 6 32.69 -40.38 2.83
CA GLU A 6 33.21 -39.10 2.33
C GLU A 6 34.52 -38.66 3.01
N LEU A 7 34.70 -38.99 4.29
CA LEU A 7 35.92 -38.68 5.03
C LEU A 7 37.10 -39.53 4.54
N LEU A 8 36.86 -40.82 4.31
CA LEU A 8 37.87 -41.79 3.86
C LEU A 8 38.20 -41.66 2.36
N ALA A 9 37.33 -41.04 1.56
CA ALA A 9 37.60 -40.78 0.15
C ALA A 9 38.96 -40.09 -0.05
N ASP A 10 39.75 -40.53 -1.04
CA ASP A 10 41.10 -40.00 -1.36
C ASP A 10 42.16 -40.14 -0.25
N LEU A 11 41.89 -40.92 0.80
CA LEU A 11 42.91 -41.33 1.76
C LEU A 11 43.32 -42.79 1.47
N ASP A 12 44.59 -43.11 1.72
CA ASP A 12 45.09 -44.47 1.62
C ASP A 12 44.69 -45.27 2.86
N VAL A 13 43.40 -45.58 2.96
CA VAL A 13 42.77 -46.28 4.07
C VAL A 13 41.91 -47.41 3.54
N ARG A 14 41.86 -48.52 4.27
CA ARG A 14 41.10 -49.70 3.84
C ARG A 14 39.90 -49.91 4.75
N LEU A 15 38.70 -49.79 4.20
CA LEU A 15 37.49 -50.22 4.90
C LEU A 15 37.47 -51.76 4.99
N LEU A 16 37.33 -52.28 6.20
CA LEU A 16 37.40 -53.71 6.52
C LEU A 16 36.03 -54.33 6.82
N ALA A 17 35.08 -53.54 7.32
CA ALA A 17 33.71 -53.96 7.61
C ALA A 17 32.74 -52.77 7.60
N GLY A 18 31.44 -53.06 7.54
CA GLY A 18 30.37 -52.06 7.72
C GLY A 18 30.14 -51.10 6.54
N GLU A 19 30.38 -51.55 5.31
CA GLU A 19 30.27 -50.70 4.09
C GLU A 19 28.87 -50.09 3.92
N GLU A 20 27.80 -50.86 4.19
CA GLU A 20 26.42 -50.37 4.11
C GLU A 20 26.10 -49.25 5.13
N ALA A 21 26.87 -49.17 6.22
CA ALA A 21 26.71 -48.15 7.25
C ALA A 21 27.73 -46.99 7.11
N ALA A 22 28.60 -47.01 6.10
CA ALA A 22 29.62 -45.97 5.90
C ALA A 22 29.03 -44.59 5.52
N ASP A 23 27.74 -44.53 5.14
CA ASP A 23 27.01 -43.29 4.87
C ASP A 23 26.41 -42.65 6.15
N GLN A 24 26.66 -43.22 7.33
CA GLN A 24 26.25 -42.60 8.58
C GLN A 24 26.98 -41.25 8.81
N PRO A 25 26.26 -40.23 9.33
CA PRO A 25 26.82 -38.91 9.55
C PRO A 25 27.84 -38.92 10.70
N VAL A 26 29.03 -38.39 10.42
CA VAL A 26 30.10 -38.18 11.40
C VAL A 26 29.91 -36.81 12.05
N ARG A 27 29.62 -36.80 13.35
CA ARG A 27 29.47 -35.56 14.14
C ARG A 27 30.81 -35.00 14.62
N TRP A 28 31.75 -35.89 14.94
CA TRP A 28 33.05 -35.55 15.50
C TRP A 28 34.05 -36.69 15.29
N VAL A 29 35.35 -36.39 15.29
CA VAL A 29 36.42 -37.41 15.27
C VAL A 29 37.19 -37.34 16.59
N HIS A 30 37.35 -38.47 17.27
CA HIS A 30 38.02 -38.51 18.57
C HIS A 30 39.09 -39.62 18.62
N ILE A 31 40.21 -39.35 19.28
CA ILE A 31 41.31 -40.31 19.45
C ILE A 31 41.31 -40.77 20.90
N THR A 32 41.34 -42.09 21.14
CA THR A 32 41.42 -42.63 22.49
C THR A 32 42.17 -43.97 22.55
N GLU A 33 42.77 -44.22 23.71
CA GLU A 33 43.39 -45.51 24.06
C GLU A 33 42.73 -46.13 25.30
N LEU A 34 41.59 -45.59 25.74
CA LEU A 34 40.86 -46.15 26.87
C LEU A 34 40.25 -47.50 26.49
N PRO A 35 40.37 -48.54 27.35
CA PRO A 35 39.67 -49.81 27.14
C PRO A 35 38.15 -49.67 27.11
N ASP A 36 37.62 -48.63 27.77
CA ASP A 36 36.23 -48.22 27.69
C ASP A 36 36.08 -46.71 27.58
N PRO A 37 35.89 -46.18 26.37
CA PRO A 37 35.67 -44.75 26.16
C PRO A 37 34.19 -44.36 26.22
N THR A 38 33.26 -45.32 26.21
CA THR A 38 31.81 -45.06 26.08
C THR A 38 31.22 -44.09 27.12
N PRO A 39 31.68 -44.02 28.39
CA PRO A 39 31.16 -43.06 29.36
C PRO A 39 31.39 -41.59 28.99
N PHE A 40 32.29 -41.31 28.04
CA PHE A 40 32.66 -39.95 27.64
C PHE A 40 32.16 -39.58 26.24
N LEU A 41 31.40 -40.47 25.58
CA LEU A 41 30.93 -40.31 24.20
C LEU A 41 29.40 -40.14 24.15
N SER A 42 28.91 -39.42 23.14
CA SER A 42 27.48 -39.08 23.01
C SER A 42 26.78 -39.77 21.82
N GLY A 43 27.51 -40.48 20.97
CA GLY A 43 27.01 -41.08 19.74
C GLY A 43 27.28 -40.21 18.49
N GLY A 44 27.41 -40.87 17.35
CA GLY A 44 27.74 -40.26 16.06
C GLY A 44 29.21 -39.84 15.91
N GLU A 45 30.07 -40.15 16.88
CA GLU A 45 31.52 -39.92 16.76
C GLU A 45 32.19 -41.03 15.94
N LEU A 46 33.22 -40.65 15.17
CA LEU A 46 34.18 -41.57 14.56
C LEU A 46 35.39 -41.68 15.49
N LEU A 47 35.69 -42.88 15.97
CA LEU A 47 36.76 -43.09 16.93
C LEU A 47 38.03 -43.58 16.24
N LEU A 48 39.20 -43.11 16.68
CA LEU A 48 40.51 -43.55 16.23
C LEU A 48 41.31 -44.11 17.40
N THR A 49 41.97 -45.25 17.21
CA THR A 49 42.81 -45.90 18.23
C THR A 49 43.94 -46.68 17.60
N THR A 50 45.08 -46.78 18.27
CA THR A 50 46.17 -47.71 17.90
C THR A 50 45.90 -49.14 18.41
N GLY A 51 44.88 -49.31 19.27
CA GLY A 51 44.49 -50.62 19.80
C GLY A 51 45.50 -51.26 20.75
N MET A 52 46.52 -50.50 21.20
CA MET A 52 47.57 -51.01 22.09
C MET A 52 47.02 -51.49 23.43
N ALA A 53 46.01 -50.80 23.96
CA ALA A 53 45.39 -51.13 25.25
C ALA A 53 44.48 -52.38 25.19
N LEU A 54 44.09 -52.85 24.00
CA LEU A 54 43.19 -53.98 23.82
C LEU A 54 43.89 -55.34 23.97
N GLY A 55 45.23 -55.35 23.87
CA GLY A 55 46.05 -56.55 23.94
C GLY A 55 45.72 -57.58 22.85
N SER A 56 46.13 -58.83 23.05
CA SER A 56 45.99 -59.92 22.07
C SER A 56 44.79 -60.86 22.32
N LYS A 57 43.94 -60.57 23.31
CA LYS A 57 42.81 -61.44 23.68
C LYS A 57 41.61 -61.18 22.74
N PRO A 58 41.17 -62.16 21.93
CA PRO A 58 40.07 -61.96 20.97
C PRO A 58 38.75 -61.52 21.63
N ALA A 59 38.45 -62.01 22.84
CA ALA A 59 37.22 -61.64 23.55
C ALA A 59 37.16 -60.15 23.92
N ALA A 60 38.31 -59.56 24.31
CA ALA A 60 38.36 -58.14 24.66
C ALA A 60 38.24 -57.24 23.42
N GLN A 61 38.83 -57.68 22.31
CA GLN A 61 38.74 -57.00 21.02
C GLN A 61 37.30 -56.96 20.47
N ARG A 62 36.56 -58.08 20.53
CA ARG A 62 35.14 -58.13 20.14
C ARG A 62 34.29 -57.23 21.03
N ALA A 63 34.43 -57.37 22.34
CA ALA A 63 33.67 -56.58 23.32
C ALA A 63 33.93 -55.07 23.20
N PHE A 64 35.08 -54.65 22.68
CA PHE A 64 35.35 -53.24 22.39
C PHE A 64 34.52 -52.76 21.19
N VAL A 65 34.54 -53.48 20.08
CA VAL A 65 33.77 -53.13 18.88
C VAL A 65 32.26 -53.14 19.16
N GLU A 66 31.76 -54.19 19.83
CA GLU A 66 30.35 -54.32 20.21
C GLU A 66 29.89 -53.13 21.05
N ARG A 67 30.67 -52.71 22.06
CA ARG A 67 30.33 -51.54 22.89
C ARG A 67 30.25 -50.24 22.09
N LEU A 68 31.11 -50.03 21.11
CA LEU A 68 31.08 -48.82 20.29
C LEU A 68 29.88 -48.82 19.33
N ALA A 69 29.58 -49.96 18.73
CA ALA A 69 28.42 -50.13 17.88
C ALA A 69 27.11 -49.93 18.67
N ASP A 70 26.99 -50.55 19.85
CA ASP A 70 25.83 -50.42 20.75
C ASP A 70 25.63 -48.97 21.24
N HIS A 71 26.72 -48.21 21.39
CA HIS A 71 26.69 -46.79 21.78
C HIS A 71 26.44 -45.83 20.59
N GLY A 72 26.18 -46.36 19.40
CA GLY A 72 25.78 -45.59 18.23
C GLY A 72 26.87 -44.70 17.65
N LEU A 73 28.14 -45.13 17.72
CA LEU A 73 29.23 -44.44 17.02
C LEU A 73 29.09 -44.57 15.51
N ALA A 74 29.66 -43.60 14.78
CA ALA A 74 29.66 -43.59 13.32
C ALA A 74 30.67 -44.60 12.72
N GLY A 75 31.74 -44.94 13.44
CA GLY A 75 32.73 -45.92 12.99
C GLY A 75 34.00 -45.95 13.85
N LEU A 76 34.91 -46.87 13.52
CA LEU A 76 36.20 -47.05 14.17
C LEU A 76 37.35 -47.15 13.16
N GLY A 77 38.37 -46.31 13.33
CA GLY A 77 39.66 -46.42 12.64
C GLY A 77 40.73 -47.00 13.56
N VAL A 78 41.40 -48.06 13.11
CA VAL A 78 42.46 -48.73 13.87
C VAL A 78 43.82 -48.49 13.20
N GLY A 79 44.73 -47.86 13.94
CA GLY A 79 46.11 -47.63 13.52
C GLY A 79 46.94 -48.91 13.58
N THR A 80 47.50 -49.34 12.46
CA THR A 80 48.41 -50.49 12.37
C THR A 80 49.88 -50.06 12.43
N GLY A 81 50.79 -50.98 12.77
CA GLY A 81 52.23 -50.70 12.91
C GLY A 81 52.69 -50.20 14.30
N PHE A 82 51.81 -50.19 15.29
CA PHE A 82 52.15 -49.85 16.69
C PHE A 82 52.18 -51.08 17.60
N GLY A 83 50.99 -51.65 17.87
CA GLY A 83 50.82 -52.85 18.69
C GLY A 83 50.36 -54.08 17.90
N HIS A 84 49.86 -53.87 16.68
CA HIS A 84 49.39 -54.91 15.76
C HIS A 84 49.86 -54.56 14.34
N ASP A 85 50.41 -55.54 13.62
CA ASP A 85 50.85 -55.37 12.23
C ASP A 85 49.65 -55.22 11.27
N GLU A 86 48.53 -55.86 11.60
CA GLU A 86 47.25 -55.76 10.89
C GLU A 86 46.12 -55.58 11.92
N VAL A 87 44.96 -55.07 11.49
CA VAL A 87 43.79 -54.97 12.37
C VAL A 87 43.35 -56.38 12.82
N PRO A 88 43.24 -56.66 14.14
CA PRO A 88 42.94 -58.00 14.61
C PRO A 88 41.65 -58.58 14.02
N ALA A 89 41.70 -59.81 13.49
CA ALA A 89 40.58 -60.47 12.84
C ALA A 89 39.31 -60.57 13.73
N ALA A 90 39.49 -60.62 15.05
CA ALA A 90 38.38 -60.62 15.99
C ALA A 90 37.59 -59.29 15.96
N MET A 91 38.26 -58.15 15.76
CA MET A 91 37.60 -56.84 15.61
C MET A 91 36.86 -56.76 14.28
N VAL A 92 37.48 -57.23 13.19
CA VAL A 92 36.87 -57.24 11.85
C VAL A 92 35.59 -58.07 11.84
N GLN A 93 35.62 -59.26 12.44
CA GLN A 93 34.43 -60.11 12.52
C GLN A 93 33.32 -59.45 13.35
N ALA A 94 33.63 -58.89 14.53
CA ALA A 94 32.64 -58.21 15.36
C ALA A 94 32.03 -56.99 14.67
N ALA A 95 32.84 -56.22 13.93
CA ALA A 95 32.38 -55.08 13.17
C ALA A 95 31.47 -55.51 12.01
N ALA A 96 31.81 -56.59 11.31
CA ALA A 96 30.98 -57.15 10.24
C ALA A 96 29.64 -57.66 10.78
N ASP A 97 29.65 -58.40 11.89
CA ASP A 97 28.43 -58.92 12.53
C ASP A 97 27.50 -57.80 13.00
N ALA A 98 28.06 -56.67 13.45
CA ALA A 98 27.31 -55.49 13.89
C ALA A 98 26.96 -54.50 12.76
N GLY A 99 27.43 -54.72 11.53
CA GLY A 99 27.32 -53.74 10.44
C GLY A 99 28.01 -52.40 10.74
N PHE A 100 29.03 -52.40 11.61
CA PHE A 100 29.70 -51.21 12.11
C PHE A 100 30.92 -50.85 11.25
N PRO A 101 31.04 -49.60 10.74
CA PRO A 101 32.17 -49.22 9.90
C PRO A 101 33.50 -49.35 10.65
N LEU A 102 34.38 -50.23 10.16
CA LEU A 102 35.74 -50.44 10.68
C LEU A 102 36.73 -50.30 9.54
N PHE A 103 37.75 -49.46 9.71
CA PHE A 103 38.81 -49.28 8.72
C PHE A 103 40.21 -49.30 9.33
N GLU A 104 41.17 -49.71 8.52
CA GLU A 104 42.58 -49.65 8.82
C GLU A 104 43.14 -48.28 8.49
N VAL A 105 43.96 -47.76 9.40
CA VAL A 105 44.78 -46.57 9.22
C VAL A 105 46.25 -46.99 9.22
N PRO A 106 46.94 -46.95 8.07
CA PRO A 106 48.34 -47.39 8.00
C PRO A 106 49.26 -46.45 8.80
N TYR A 107 50.43 -46.95 9.21
CA TYR A 107 51.39 -46.23 10.04
C TYR A 107 51.83 -44.89 9.43
N GLU A 108 51.91 -44.82 8.10
CA GLU A 108 52.29 -43.64 7.34
C GLU A 108 51.22 -42.52 7.37
N LEU A 109 49.97 -42.84 7.72
CA LEU A 109 48.86 -41.89 7.79
C LEU A 109 48.63 -41.43 9.24
N PRO A 110 49.14 -40.26 9.65
CA PRO A 110 48.96 -39.80 11.02
C PRO A 110 47.49 -39.44 11.28
N PHE A 111 46.98 -39.79 12.46
CA PHE A 111 45.58 -39.51 12.84
C PHE A 111 45.21 -38.02 12.76
N ILE A 112 46.19 -37.11 12.89
CA ILE A 112 45.96 -35.67 12.70
C ILE A 112 45.44 -35.33 11.30
N ALA A 113 45.84 -36.06 10.26
CA ALA A 113 45.36 -35.84 8.90
C ALA A 113 43.86 -36.16 8.77
N LEU A 114 43.39 -37.21 9.46
CA LEU A 114 41.98 -37.56 9.53
C LEU A 114 41.18 -36.52 10.31
N THR A 115 41.69 -36.06 11.47
CA THR A 115 40.99 -35.08 12.30
C THR A 115 40.96 -33.69 11.65
N GLU A 116 42.05 -33.23 11.02
CA GLU A 116 42.10 -31.96 10.27
C GLU A 116 41.14 -31.98 9.07
N ARG A 117 41.09 -33.09 8.32
CA ARG A 117 40.16 -33.24 7.19
C ARG A 117 38.71 -33.21 7.64
N ALA A 118 38.37 -33.93 8.71
CA ALA A 118 37.03 -33.92 9.29
C ALA A 118 36.66 -32.52 9.80
N PHE A 119 37.56 -31.87 10.56
CA PHE A 119 37.32 -30.53 11.09
C PHE A 119 37.13 -29.49 9.98
N THR A 120 37.97 -29.54 8.94
CA THR A 120 37.85 -28.65 7.77
C THR A 120 36.48 -28.79 7.11
N ARG A 121 35.97 -30.01 6.94
CA ARG A 121 34.65 -30.22 6.34
C ARG A 121 33.49 -29.86 7.26
N LEU A 122 33.57 -30.20 8.55
CA LEU A 122 32.54 -29.88 9.54
C LEU A 122 32.39 -28.37 9.79
N VAL A 123 33.50 -27.63 9.81
CA VAL A 123 33.48 -26.16 10.02
C VAL A 123 33.03 -25.41 8.75
N ASN A 124 33.38 -25.91 7.56
CA ASN A 124 33.09 -25.22 6.31
C ASN A 124 31.59 -25.18 5.96
N GLU A 125 30.76 -26.13 6.40
CA GLU A 125 29.32 -26.12 6.10
C GLU A 125 28.60 -24.91 6.72
N GLN A 126 28.89 -24.56 7.98
CA GLN A 126 28.27 -23.42 8.67
C GLN A 126 28.80 -22.07 8.17
N TYR A 127 30.11 -21.97 7.94
CA TYR A 127 30.71 -20.74 7.43
C TYR A 127 30.23 -20.43 6.01
N ALA A 128 30.08 -21.45 5.15
CA ALA A 128 29.58 -21.28 3.80
C ALA A 128 28.11 -20.81 3.75
N LEU A 129 27.27 -21.20 4.71
CA LEU A 129 25.90 -20.67 4.82
C LEU A 129 25.90 -19.19 5.21
N LEU A 130 26.69 -18.82 6.22
CA LEU A 130 26.79 -17.44 6.68
C LEU A 130 27.34 -16.50 5.59
N GLN A 131 28.42 -16.90 4.91
CA GLN A 131 28.99 -16.11 3.81
C GLN A 131 27.99 -15.91 2.67
N ARG A 132 27.25 -16.96 2.27
CA ARG A 132 26.23 -16.84 1.22
C ARG A 132 25.09 -15.89 1.63
N SER A 133 24.70 -15.90 2.91
CA SER A 133 23.71 -14.94 3.45
C SER A 133 24.21 -13.49 3.38
N ILE A 134 25.45 -13.23 3.78
CA ILE A 134 26.06 -11.89 3.72
C ILE A 134 26.07 -11.37 2.26
N VAL A 135 26.49 -12.20 1.31
CA VAL A 135 26.51 -11.83 -0.12
C VAL A 135 25.10 -11.54 -0.65
N ALA A 136 24.09 -12.31 -0.23
CA ALA A 136 22.70 -12.05 -0.59
C ALA A 136 22.22 -10.71 -0.03
N GLN A 137 22.52 -10.42 1.24
CA GLN A 137 22.17 -9.17 1.89
C GLN A 137 22.81 -7.96 1.18
N GLU A 138 24.11 -7.99 0.90
CA GLU A 138 24.82 -6.92 0.21
C GLU A 138 24.23 -6.63 -1.18
N ARG A 139 23.84 -7.69 -1.92
CA ARG A 139 23.20 -7.55 -3.22
C ARG A 139 21.85 -6.86 -3.11
N LEU A 140 21.02 -7.21 -2.13
CA LEU A 140 19.72 -6.57 -1.91
C LEU A 140 19.87 -5.10 -1.48
N GLN A 141 20.80 -4.80 -0.57
CA GLN A 141 21.08 -3.43 -0.13
C GLN A 141 21.53 -2.53 -1.30
N ARG A 142 22.36 -3.06 -2.20
CA ARG A 142 22.83 -2.31 -3.38
C ARG A 142 21.69 -1.92 -4.32
N ILE A 143 20.65 -2.76 -4.44
CA ILE A 143 19.49 -2.46 -5.30
C ILE A 143 18.71 -1.27 -4.74
N VAL A 144 18.47 -1.24 -3.43
CA VAL A 144 17.81 -0.11 -2.74
C VAL A 144 18.60 1.18 -2.96
N LEU A 145 19.92 1.15 -2.76
CA LEU A 145 20.79 2.31 -2.96
C LEU A 145 20.84 2.78 -4.42
N SER A 146 20.62 1.88 -5.38
CA SER A 146 20.55 2.22 -6.80
C SER A 146 19.17 2.68 -7.27
N GLU A 147 18.20 2.80 -6.36
CA GLU A 147 16.87 3.36 -6.60
C GLU A 147 16.02 2.66 -7.68
N ARG A 148 16.30 1.37 -7.95
CA ARG A 148 15.71 0.63 -9.08
C ARG A 148 14.28 0.12 -8.88
N GLY A 149 13.65 0.41 -7.73
CA GLY A 149 12.25 0.07 -7.45
C GLY A 149 12.01 -1.39 -7.05
N LEU A 150 10.74 -1.68 -6.71
CA LEU A 150 10.29 -3.00 -6.25
C LEU A 150 10.51 -4.13 -7.27
N GLU A 151 10.39 -3.82 -8.56
CA GLU A 151 10.56 -4.81 -9.63
C GLU A 151 11.99 -5.33 -9.75
N ALA A 152 12.99 -4.46 -9.54
CA ALA A 152 14.38 -4.87 -9.49
C ALA A 152 14.69 -5.72 -8.25
N ILE A 153 14.08 -5.37 -7.11
CA ILE A 153 14.18 -6.15 -5.87
C ILE A 153 13.59 -7.55 -6.09
N ALA A 154 12.36 -7.64 -6.61
CA ALA A 154 11.70 -8.90 -6.94
C ALA A 154 12.55 -9.75 -7.90
N GLY A 155 13.11 -9.15 -8.95
CA GLY A 155 13.96 -9.86 -9.93
C GLY A 155 15.22 -10.46 -9.31
N GLN A 156 15.86 -9.73 -8.40
CA GLN A 156 17.03 -10.24 -7.70
C GLN A 156 16.67 -11.36 -6.72
N LEU A 157 15.54 -11.24 -6.02
CA LEU A 157 15.07 -12.29 -5.11
C LEU A 157 14.72 -13.57 -5.87
N ALA A 158 14.01 -13.44 -6.99
CA ALA A 158 13.71 -14.55 -7.89
C ALA A 158 14.99 -15.28 -8.33
N THR A 159 16.05 -14.53 -8.64
CA THR A 159 17.37 -15.07 -9.02
C THR A 159 18.10 -15.74 -7.85
N LEU A 160 18.09 -15.15 -6.67
CA LEU A 160 18.77 -15.69 -5.48
C LEU A 160 18.11 -16.98 -4.98
N ILE A 161 16.78 -17.06 -5.06
CA ILE A 161 16.00 -18.22 -4.59
C ILE A 161 15.88 -19.29 -5.69
N GLY A 162 16.01 -18.91 -6.96
CA GLY A 162 15.79 -19.82 -8.09
C GLY A 162 14.31 -20.14 -8.29
N GLY A 163 13.47 -19.11 -8.37
CA GLY A 163 12.03 -19.26 -8.55
C GLY A 163 11.30 -17.94 -8.75
N ALA A 164 10.20 -17.71 -8.04
CA ALA A 164 9.37 -16.51 -8.11
C ALA A 164 9.50 -15.66 -6.84
N ALA A 165 9.42 -14.34 -7.00
CA ALA A 165 9.24 -13.37 -5.94
C ALA A 165 8.18 -12.34 -6.37
N LEU A 166 7.17 -12.19 -5.53
CA LEU A 166 5.96 -11.41 -5.78
C LEU A 166 5.75 -10.49 -4.58
N VAL A 167 5.43 -9.23 -4.83
CA VAL A 167 5.08 -8.26 -3.80
C VAL A 167 3.64 -7.84 -4.04
N PHE A 168 2.81 -7.98 -3.01
CA PHE A 168 1.43 -7.50 -2.99
C PHE A 168 1.28 -6.38 -1.97
N ASP A 169 0.32 -5.49 -2.16
CA ASP A 169 -0.07 -4.54 -1.12
C ASP A 169 -0.85 -5.24 0.01
N GLY A 170 -1.20 -4.49 1.06
CA GLY A 170 -2.01 -5.01 2.17
C GLY A 170 -3.43 -5.44 1.79
N ARG A 171 -3.88 -5.16 0.56
CA ARG A 171 -5.18 -5.51 -0.01
C ARG A 171 -5.08 -6.65 -1.03
N GLY A 172 -3.92 -7.29 -1.19
CA GLY A 172 -3.74 -8.39 -2.13
C GLY A 172 -3.67 -7.95 -3.59
N GLU A 173 -3.42 -6.68 -3.88
CA GLU A 173 -3.14 -6.20 -5.23
C GLU A 173 -1.63 -6.32 -5.54
N PRO A 174 -1.24 -6.84 -6.71
CA PRO A 174 0.16 -7.03 -7.06
C PRO A 174 0.87 -5.68 -7.29
N LEU A 175 1.98 -5.45 -6.57
CA LEU A 175 2.85 -4.29 -6.71
C LEU A 175 4.08 -4.56 -7.59
N ALA A 176 4.61 -5.78 -7.52
CA ALA A 176 5.75 -6.22 -8.33
C ALA A 176 5.74 -7.75 -8.44
N HIS A 177 6.21 -8.29 -9.56
CA HIS A 177 6.32 -9.73 -9.72
C HIS A 177 7.45 -10.10 -10.67
N ARG A 178 8.33 -10.98 -10.24
CA ARG A 178 9.38 -11.53 -11.09
C ARG A 178 9.55 -13.01 -10.84
N THR A 179 9.95 -13.68 -11.89
CA THR A 179 10.12 -15.12 -11.94
C THR A 179 11.41 -15.43 -12.69
N PHE A 180 12.10 -16.50 -12.29
CA PHE A 180 13.42 -16.82 -12.80
C PHE A 180 13.38 -17.44 -14.20
N ARG A 181 12.34 -18.23 -14.53
CA ARG A 181 12.27 -19.00 -15.80
C ARG A 181 10.99 -18.85 -16.63
N ARG A 182 9.85 -18.44 -16.06
CA ARG A 182 8.55 -18.26 -16.75
C ARG A 182 7.76 -17.13 -16.12
N ASP A 183 7.12 -16.25 -16.88
CA ASP A 183 6.22 -15.23 -16.32
C ASP A 183 5.20 -15.85 -15.35
N ALA A 184 4.88 -15.12 -14.28
CA ALA A 184 3.85 -15.55 -13.35
C ALA A 184 2.50 -15.57 -14.08
N ASP A 185 1.83 -16.73 -14.10
CA ASP A 185 0.51 -16.85 -14.69
C ASP A 185 -0.47 -15.88 -14.01
N ALA A 186 -1.27 -15.14 -14.78
CA ALA A 186 -2.25 -14.18 -14.23
C ALA A 186 -3.22 -14.85 -13.24
N GLU A 187 -3.52 -16.13 -13.46
CA GLU A 187 -4.34 -16.96 -12.56
C GLU A 187 -3.67 -17.18 -11.20
N LEU A 188 -2.35 -17.33 -11.14
CA LEU A 188 -1.58 -17.43 -9.90
C LEU A 188 -1.65 -16.13 -9.10
N LEU A 189 -1.43 -14.98 -9.77
CA LEU A 189 -1.52 -13.67 -9.14
C LEU A 189 -2.92 -13.41 -8.58
N ALA A 190 -3.97 -13.75 -9.34
CA ALA A 190 -5.35 -13.62 -8.90
C ALA A 190 -5.68 -14.49 -7.67
N SER A 191 -5.28 -15.77 -7.70
CA SER A 191 -5.50 -16.70 -6.58
C SER A 191 -4.77 -16.26 -5.31
N LEU A 192 -3.51 -15.85 -5.42
CA LEU A 192 -2.74 -15.32 -4.28
C LEU A 192 -3.34 -14.01 -3.75
N GLY A 193 -3.74 -13.10 -4.64
CA GLY A 193 -4.39 -11.85 -4.25
C GLY A 193 -5.69 -12.09 -3.48
N GLU A 194 -6.48 -13.08 -3.88
CA GLU A 194 -7.71 -13.46 -3.17
C GLU A 194 -7.43 -14.06 -1.78
N GLU A 195 -6.45 -14.97 -1.68
CA GLU A 195 -6.03 -15.53 -0.38
C GLU A 195 -5.54 -14.43 0.58
N LEU A 196 -4.75 -13.47 0.09
CA LEU A 196 -4.27 -12.33 0.86
C LEU A 196 -5.40 -11.39 1.29
N ARG A 197 -6.37 -11.11 0.41
CA ARG A 197 -7.57 -10.32 0.76
C ARG A 197 -8.37 -10.97 1.88
N GLU A 198 -8.56 -12.28 1.82
CA GLU A 198 -9.32 -13.01 2.81
C GLU A 198 -8.63 -12.97 4.19
N ARG A 199 -7.30 -13.09 4.21
CA ARG A 199 -6.49 -12.93 5.42
C ARG A 199 -6.54 -11.52 5.99
N ALA A 200 -6.46 -10.50 5.13
CA ALA A 200 -6.60 -9.11 5.55
C ALA A 200 -7.97 -8.86 6.21
N ARG A 201 -9.06 -9.42 5.68
CA ARG A 201 -10.41 -9.35 6.30
C ARG A 201 -10.47 -10.03 7.67
N ARG A 202 -9.68 -11.09 7.88
CA ARG A 202 -9.56 -11.80 9.18
C ARG A 202 -8.58 -11.12 10.15
N GLY A 203 -7.88 -10.07 9.73
CA GLY A 203 -6.87 -9.39 10.55
C GLY A 203 -5.59 -10.22 10.75
N GLU A 204 -5.30 -11.16 9.86
CA GLU A 204 -4.12 -12.00 9.96
C GLU A 204 -2.86 -11.27 9.47
N SER A 205 -1.78 -11.38 10.25
CA SER A 205 -0.54 -10.61 10.04
C SER A 205 0.73 -11.45 10.25
N ARG A 206 0.61 -12.79 10.20
CA ARG A 206 1.72 -13.73 10.38
C ARG A 206 2.12 -14.36 9.05
N GLU A 207 3.37 -14.84 8.99
CA GLU A 207 3.84 -15.63 7.86
C GLU A 207 2.99 -16.89 7.65
N PHE A 208 2.86 -17.32 6.39
CA PHE A 208 2.11 -18.52 6.06
C PHE A 208 2.60 -19.18 4.78
N LEU A 209 2.20 -20.44 4.59
CA LEU A 209 2.39 -21.19 3.36
C LEU A 209 1.15 -21.01 2.48
N PRO A 210 1.27 -20.40 1.28
CA PRO A 210 0.15 -20.26 0.37
C PRO A 210 -0.53 -21.59 0.07
N THR A 211 -1.86 -21.58 0.02
CA THR A 211 -2.68 -22.77 -0.23
C THR A 211 -2.94 -23.04 -1.71
N THR A 212 -2.52 -22.13 -2.59
CA THR A 212 -2.63 -22.29 -4.04
C THR A 212 -2.00 -23.61 -4.51
N PRO A 213 -2.73 -24.47 -5.26
CA PRO A 213 -2.26 -25.81 -5.64
C PRO A 213 -0.93 -25.83 -6.39
N SER A 214 -0.66 -24.81 -7.22
CA SER A 214 0.58 -24.66 -7.98
C SER A 214 1.82 -24.41 -7.11
N LEU A 215 1.63 -23.99 -5.85
CA LEU A 215 2.68 -23.55 -4.92
C LEU A 215 2.84 -24.46 -3.69
N GLY A 216 2.02 -25.51 -3.55
CA GLY A 216 1.96 -26.36 -2.36
C GLY A 216 3.33 -26.82 -1.85
N GLY A 217 3.68 -26.41 -0.62
CA GLY A 217 4.94 -26.77 0.07
C GLY A 217 6.21 -26.09 -0.45
N ARG A 218 6.10 -25.21 -1.46
CA ARG A 218 7.24 -24.59 -2.15
C ARG A 218 7.29 -23.07 -2.04
N ALA A 219 6.28 -22.48 -1.41
CA ALA A 219 6.14 -21.04 -1.25
C ALA A 219 6.04 -20.62 0.22
N LEU A 220 6.46 -19.38 0.49
CA LEU A 220 6.33 -18.71 1.77
C LEU A 220 5.85 -17.28 1.52
N ALA A 221 4.82 -16.87 2.25
CA ALA A 221 4.31 -15.51 2.27
C ALA A 221 4.70 -14.85 3.59
N LEU A 222 5.40 -13.73 3.50
CA LEU A 222 5.92 -12.96 4.63
C LEU A 222 5.24 -11.59 4.70
N PRO A 223 4.73 -11.19 5.88
CA PRO A 223 4.15 -9.88 6.07
C PRO A 223 5.23 -8.80 6.06
N VAL A 224 4.99 -7.73 5.31
CA VAL A 224 5.82 -6.52 5.34
C VAL A 224 5.13 -5.52 6.26
N ALA A 225 5.69 -5.31 7.44
CA ALA A 225 5.16 -4.36 8.41
C ALA A 225 5.46 -2.91 7.99
N SER A 226 4.56 -2.00 8.34
CA SER A 226 4.86 -0.57 8.23
C SER A 226 5.77 -0.16 9.40
N PRO A 227 6.79 0.69 9.18
CA PRO A 227 7.63 1.20 10.27
C PRO A 227 6.77 1.86 11.36
N GLY A 228 6.97 1.46 12.62
CA GLY A 228 6.23 1.99 13.78
C GLY A 228 4.84 1.39 14.02
N ALA A 229 4.43 0.38 13.25
CA ALA A 229 3.14 -0.27 13.45
C ALA A 229 3.12 -1.16 14.71
N ALA A 230 2.01 -1.13 15.46
CA ALA A 230 1.83 -1.97 16.65
C ALA A 230 1.74 -3.46 16.27
N PRO A 231 2.18 -4.38 17.15
CA PRO A 231 2.03 -5.82 16.91
C PRO A 231 0.57 -6.20 16.63
N GLY A 232 0.33 -6.98 15.56
CA GLY A 232 -1.02 -7.43 15.18
C GLY A 232 -1.78 -6.48 14.25
N THR A 233 -1.18 -5.39 13.79
CA THR A 233 -1.74 -4.57 12.70
C THR A 233 -1.65 -5.28 11.35
N VAL A 234 -2.60 -4.98 10.46
CA VAL A 234 -2.60 -5.51 9.09
C VAL A 234 -1.32 -5.03 8.39
N PRO A 235 -0.55 -5.94 7.75
CA PRO A 235 0.69 -5.55 7.08
C PRO A 235 0.42 -4.62 5.90
N GLN A 236 1.39 -3.74 5.61
CA GLN A 236 1.27 -2.79 4.49
C GLN A 236 1.45 -3.46 3.13
N ALA A 237 2.12 -4.61 3.11
CA ALA A 237 2.39 -5.41 1.92
C ALA A 237 2.71 -6.85 2.33
N TRP A 238 2.76 -7.74 1.34
CA TRP A 238 3.17 -9.13 1.48
C TRP A 238 4.26 -9.46 0.46
N LEU A 239 5.32 -10.11 0.92
CA LEU A 239 6.33 -10.71 0.05
C LEU A 239 6.05 -12.20 -0.06
N VAL A 240 5.69 -12.67 -1.25
CA VAL A 240 5.48 -14.08 -1.55
C VAL A 240 6.63 -14.56 -2.40
N ALA A 241 7.29 -15.63 -1.99
CA ALA A 241 8.32 -16.27 -2.80
C ALA A 241 8.07 -17.76 -2.91
N ALA A 242 8.39 -18.30 -4.08
CA ALA A 242 8.19 -19.71 -4.40
C ALA A 242 9.37 -20.26 -5.17
N LYS A 243 9.78 -21.50 -4.88
CA LYS A 243 10.80 -22.20 -5.66
C LYS A 243 10.18 -22.91 -6.86
N ASP A 244 10.90 -22.94 -7.99
CA ASP A 244 10.47 -23.69 -9.18
C ASP A 244 10.36 -25.20 -8.86
N GLN A 245 11.34 -25.73 -8.12
CA GLN A 245 11.42 -27.12 -7.70
C GLN A 245 11.93 -27.25 -6.26
N GLY A 246 11.39 -28.23 -5.52
CA GLY A 246 11.72 -28.46 -4.12
C GLY A 246 11.18 -27.39 -3.17
N GLY A 247 11.35 -27.61 -1.86
CA GLY A 247 10.95 -26.66 -0.82
C GLY A 247 11.98 -25.55 -0.59
N LEU A 248 11.57 -24.52 0.14
CA LEU A 248 12.46 -23.44 0.60
C LEU A 248 13.40 -23.96 1.70
N ALA A 249 14.69 -23.93 1.42
CA ALA A 249 15.74 -24.27 2.38
C ALA A 249 15.90 -23.17 3.44
N GLU A 250 16.67 -23.45 4.49
CA GLU A 250 16.93 -22.50 5.58
C GLU A 250 17.56 -21.19 5.08
N ILE A 251 18.49 -21.29 4.13
CA ILE A 251 19.11 -20.11 3.49
C ILE A 251 18.10 -19.28 2.71
N ASP A 252 17.13 -19.90 2.02
CA ASP A 252 16.11 -19.19 1.25
C ASP A 252 15.22 -18.38 2.21
N ARG A 253 14.84 -18.98 3.34
CA ARG A 253 14.07 -18.30 4.39
C ARG A 253 14.82 -17.12 4.98
N LEU A 254 16.12 -17.26 5.22
CA LEU A 254 16.96 -16.18 5.75
C LEU A 254 17.03 -15.00 4.77
N ILE A 255 17.23 -15.28 3.47
CA ILE A 255 17.23 -14.25 2.41
C ILE A 255 15.88 -13.54 2.36
N LEU A 256 14.78 -14.29 2.45
CA LEU A 256 13.43 -13.73 2.42
C LEU A 256 13.13 -12.82 3.62
N HIS A 257 13.58 -13.18 4.82
CA HIS A 257 13.44 -12.32 5.99
C HIS A 257 14.22 -11.01 5.84
N GLN A 258 15.43 -11.04 5.27
CA GLN A 258 16.19 -9.82 4.95
C GLN A 258 15.48 -8.98 3.88
N ALA A 259 14.88 -9.65 2.88
CA ALA A 259 14.16 -9.01 1.80
C ALA A 259 12.92 -8.24 2.29
N VAL A 260 12.21 -8.72 3.31
CA VAL A 260 11.08 -8.01 3.92
C VAL A 260 11.48 -6.60 4.36
N THR A 261 12.64 -6.45 5.00
CA THR A 261 13.15 -5.13 5.42
C THR A 261 13.46 -4.23 4.24
N VAL A 262 14.03 -4.78 3.18
CA VAL A 262 14.37 -4.07 1.95
C VAL A 262 13.10 -3.60 1.21
N VAL A 263 12.09 -4.46 1.09
CA VAL A 263 10.78 -4.11 0.53
C VAL A 263 10.09 -3.04 1.39
N ALA A 264 10.15 -3.15 2.72
CA ALA A 264 9.57 -2.16 3.62
C ALA A 264 10.20 -0.77 3.44
N LEU A 265 11.53 -0.70 3.28
CA LEU A 265 12.26 0.55 3.04
C LEU A 265 11.89 1.18 1.69
N GLU A 266 11.77 0.36 0.64
CA GLU A 266 11.37 0.86 -0.68
C GLU A 266 9.94 1.40 -0.67
N LEU A 267 9.01 0.69 -0.01
CA LEU A 267 7.63 1.16 0.17
C LEU A 267 7.56 2.45 1.00
N LEU A 268 8.40 2.59 2.02
CA LEU A 268 8.50 3.82 2.80
C LEU A 268 8.97 5.00 1.93
N ARG A 269 9.99 4.78 1.10
CA ARG A 269 10.54 5.80 0.20
C ARG A 269 9.48 6.31 -0.79
N VAL A 270 8.78 5.39 -1.45
CA VAL A 270 7.67 5.73 -2.37
C VAL A 270 6.58 6.51 -1.63
N ARG A 271 6.18 6.05 -0.43
CA ARG A 271 5.16 6.75 0.36
C ARG A 271 5.58 8.15 0.80
N VAL A 272 6.85 8.35 1.18
CA VAL A 272 7.38 9.66 1.58
C VAL A 272 7.43 10.61 0.39
N ALA A 273 7.81 10.11 -0.79
CA ALA A 273 7.76 10.87 -2.03
C ALA A 273 6.30 11.28 -2.34
N ASP A 274 5.37 10.33 -2.37
CA ASP A 274 3.95 10.61 -2.64
C ASP A 274 3.34 11.55 -1.58
N ALA A 275 3.72 11.42 -0.30
CA ALA A 275 3.22 12.31 0.76
C ALA A 275 3.80 13.71 0.66
N THR A 276 5.06 13.84 0.24
CA THR A 276 5.68 15.15 -0.01
C THR A 276 5.03 15.82 -1.21
N GLU A 277 4.81 15.08 -2.29
CA GLU A 277 4.09 15.56 -3.46
C GLU A 277 2.66 15.98 -3.12
N ARG A 278 1.91 15.13 -2.39
CA ARG A 278 0.56 15.46 -1.89
C ARG A 278 0.52 16.69 -0.98
N ARG A 279 1.54 16.88 -0.14
CA ARG A 279 1.64 18.09 0.70
C ARG A 279 1.86 19.33 -0.14
N LEU A 280 2.81 19.29 -1.09
CA LEU A 280 3.05 20.40 -2.03
C LEU A 280 1.79 20.71 -2.86
N ALA A 281 1.09 19.66 -3.30
CA ALA A 281 -0.19 19.77 -3.97
C ALA A 281 -1.25 20.46 -3.11
N GLY A 282 -1.37 20.06 -1.84
CA GLY A 282 -2.28 20.68 -0.88
C GLY A 282 -1.96 22.14 -0.59
N ASP A 283 -0.67 22.48 -0.45
CA ASP A 283 -0.22 23.86 -0.23
C ASP A 283 -0.57 24.74 -1.45
N VAL A 284 -0.23 24.30 -2.67
CA VAL A 284 -0.55 25.02 -3.91
C VAL A 284 -2.06 25.19 -4.09
N LEU A 285 -2.85 24.12 -3.86
CA LEU A 285 -4.31 24.21 -3.99
C LEU A 285 -4.90 25.19 -2.96
N SER A 286 -4.39 25.18 -1.73
CA SER A 286 -4.81 26.10 -0.67
C SER A 286 -4.51 27.57 -1.02
N GLU A 287 -3.31 27.85 -1.55
CA GLU A 287 -2.93 29.18 -2.05
C GLU A 287 -3.83 29.64 -3.21
N ILE A 288 -4.17 28.73 -4.15
CA ILE A 288 -5.10 29.00 -5.27
C ILE A 288 -6.48 29.38 -4.73
N VAL A 289 -7.00 28.62 -3.77
CA VAL A 289 -8.33 28.84 -3.18
C VAL A 289 -8.38 30.18 -2.44
N ALA A 290 -7.34 30.47 -1.65
CA ALA A 290 -7.20 31.73 -0.94
C ALA A 290 -6.97 32.92 -1.88
N GLY A 291 -6.51 32.69 -3.11
CA GLY A 291 -6.17 33.74 -4.07
C GLY A 291 -4.84 34.42 -3.75
N GLU A 292 -3.94 33.74 -3.04
CA GLU A 292 -2.62 34.25 -2.68
C GLU A 292 -1.62 34.20 -3.84
N VAL A 293 -1.85 33.31 -4.81
CA VAL A 293 -0.98 33.09 -5.96
C VAL A 293 -1.80 32.98 -7.24
N ASP A 294 -1.44 33.78 -8.25
CA ASP A 294 -2.07 33.79 -9.58
C ASP A 294 -1.05 34.05 -10.70
N GLY A 295 -1.54 34.09 -11.94
CA GLY A 295 -0.77 34.53 -13.10
C GLY A 295 0.46 33.67 -13.40
N PRO A 296 1.57 34.28 -13.86
CA PRO A 296 2.77 33.55 -14.28
C PRO A 296 3.45 32.75 -13.17
N GLU A 297 3.39 33.21 -11.90
CA GLU A 297 4.00 32.49 -10.79
C GLU A 297 3.24 31.19 -10.49
N LEU A 298 1.91 31.23 -10.52
CA LEU A 298 1.10 30.02 -10.41
C LEU A 298 1.39 29.04 -11.55
N GLN A 299 1.46 29.53 -12.79
CA GLN A 299 1.78 28.70 -13.95
C GLN A 299 3.13 27.97 -13.79
N ARG A 300 4.17 28.68 -13.32
CA ARG A 300 5.50 28.11 -13.08
C ARG A 300 5.50 27.05 -11.96
N ARG A 301 4.65 27.21 -10.94
CA ARG A 301 4.49 26.21 -9.86
C ARG A 301 3.74 24.96 -10.31
N LEU A 302 2.85 25.08 -11.30
CA LEU A 302 2.07 23.99 -11.86
C LEU A 302 2.82 23.21 -12.97
N GLU A 303 3.83 23.80 -13.59
CA GLU A 303 4.62 23.20 -14.67
C GLU A 303 5.28 21.85 -14.29
N PRO A 304 5.91 21.68 -13.10
CA PRO A 304 6.48 20.38 -12.69
C PRO A 304 5.47 19.23 -12.61
N PHE A 305 4.18 19.55 -12.46
CA PHE A 305 3.09 18.58 -12.41
C PHE A 305 2.46 18.30 -13.78
N GLY A 306 3.04 18.85 -14.86
CA GLY A 306 2.47 18.77 -16.21
C GLY A 306 1.28 19.70 -16.44
N LEU A 307 1.06 20.66 -15.54
CA LEU A 307 -0.11 21.56 -15.52
C LEU A 307 0.24 23.01 -15.93
N GLY A 308 1.32 23.21 -16.70
CA GLY A 308 1.79 24.54 -17.11
C GLY A 308 1.01 25.18 -18.28
N GLY A 309 0.07 24.46 -18.89
CA GLY A 309 -0.68 24.89 -20.07
C GLY A 309 -2.08 25.41 -19.75
N ARG A 310 -3.08 24.82 -20.39
CA ARG A 310 -4.48 24.96 -19.97
C ARG A 310 -4.79 23.89 -18.93
N ILE A 311 -5.61 24.22 -17.96
CA ILE A 311 -6.05 23.34 -16.89
C ILE A 311 -7.56 23.42 -16.71
N THR A 312 -8.13 22.45 -16.02
CA THR A 312 -9.46 22.51 -15.42
C THR A 312 -9.38 22.08 -13.97
N ALA A 313 -10.44 22.33 -13.22
CA ALA A 313 -10.60 21.84 -11.87
C ALA A 313 -11.84 20.95 -11.76
N LEU A 314 -11.75 19.95 -10.90
CA LEU A 314 -12.84 19.08 -10.49
C LEU A 314 -12.92 19.12 -8.96
N ALA A 315 -14.08 19.48 -8.43
CA ALA A 315 -14.39 19.45 -7.01
C ALA A 315 -15.24 18.23 -6.73
N LEU A 316 -14.85 17.39 -5.77
CA LEU A 316 -15.62 16.22 -5.34
C LEU A 316 -16.05 16.36 -3.87
N ALA A 317 -17.28 15.96 -3.58
CA ALA A 317 -17.80 15.75 -2.23
C ALA A 317 -18.38 14.33 -2.12
N VAL A 318 -18.07 13.63 -1.02
CA VAL A 318 -18.64 12.30 -0.76
C VAL A 318 -19.81 12.46 0.23
N PRO A 319 -21.06 12.12 -0.17
CA PRO A 319 -22.22 12.20 0.71
C PRO A 319 -22.02 11.43 2.02
N GLY A 320 -22.46 12.02 3.14
CA GLY A 320 -22.28 11.46 4.50
C GLY A 320 -21.15 12.10 5.32
N SER A 321 -20.54 13.18 4.84
CA SER A 321 -19.57 14.03 5.56
C SER A 321 -20.27 15.29 6.14
N GLY A 322 -21.31 15.08 6.95
CA GLY A 322 -21.99 16.13 7.71
C GLY A 322 -21.64 16.09 9.20
N PRO A 323 -21.86 17.16 9.97
CA PRO A 323 -21.51 17.23 11.40
C PRO A 323 -22.19 16.17 12.29
N SER A 324 -23.16 15.41 11.75
CA SER A 324 -23.98 14.43 12.47
C SER A 324 -23.73 12.97 12.08
N GLN A 325 -22.83 12.69 11.12
CA GLN A 325 -22.41 11.33 10.75
C GLN A 325 -20.88 11.27 10.72
N PRO A 326 -20.23 10.30 11.37
CA PRO A 326 -18.78 10.18 11.32
C PRO A 326 -18.34 9.99 9.86
N ALA A 327 -17.43 10.86 9.40
CA ALA A 327 -16.75 10.69 8.12
C ALA A 327 -16.13 9.29 8.10
N THR A 328 -16.71 8.39 7.31
CA THR A 328 -16.40 6.96 7.36
C THR A 328 -15.21 6.59 6.47
N ALA A 329 -14.78 7.51 5.59
CA ALA A 329 -13.53 7.41 4.86
C ALA A 329 -12.66 8.63 5.23
N PRO A 330 -11.39 8.42 5.64
CA PRO A 330 -10.48 9.54 5.85
C PRO A 330 -10.25 10.27 4.51
N PRO A 331 -9.99 11.59 4.50
CA PRO A 331 -9.74 12.36 3.28
C PRO A 331 -8.66 11.73 2.38
N THR A 332 -7.65 11.11 3.00
CA THR A 332 -6.58 10.37 2.32
C THR A 332 -7.06 9.17 1.49
N ALA A 333 -8.18 8.53 1.86
CA ALA A 333 -8.75 7.43 1.09
C ALA A 333 -9.43 7.93 -0.19
N VAL A 334 -10.07 9.10 -0.14
CA VAL A 334 -10.69 9.73 -1.31
C VAL A 334 -9.60 10.26 -2.24
N GLU A 335 -8.57 10.92 -1.71
CA GLU A 335 -7.39 11.34 -2.49
C GLU A 335 -6.73 10.17 -3.21
N SER A 336 -6.53 9.03 -2.52
CA SER A 336 -5.97 7.82 -3.12
C SER A 336 -6.85 7.29 -4.24
N ALA A 337 -8.17 7.21 -4.03
CA ALA A 337 -9.10 6.72 -5.05
C ALA A 337 -9.12 7.61 -6.30
N VAL A 338 -9.04 8.93 -6.12
CA VAL A 338 -8.93 9.89 -7.23
C VAL A 338 -7.59 9.71 -7.95
N ALA A 339 -6.47 9.63 -7.22
CA ALA A 339 -5.15 9.41 -7.82
C ALA A 339 -5.08 8.09 -8.62
N ASP A 340 -5.72 7.03 -8.12
CA ASP A 340 -5.85 5.76 -8.83
C ASP A 340 -6.67 5.90 -10.12
N ALA A 341 -7.78 6.65 -10.07
CA ALA A 341 -8.62 6.93 -11.24
C ALA A 341 -7.88 7.73 -12.31
N LEU A 342 -7.11 8.75 -11.91
CA LEU A 342 -6.28 9.55 -12.83
C LEU A 342 -5.23 8.70 -13.55
N ARG A 343 -4.54 7.82 -12.80
CA ARG A 343 -3.57 6.88 -13.38
C ARG A 343 -4.23 5.92 -14.37
N ALA A 344 -5.42 5.42 -14.06
CA ALA A 344 -6.16 4.52 -14.94
C ALA A 344 -6.60 5.18 -16.25
N GLU A 345 -6.94 6.47 -16.22
CA GLU A 345 -7.31 7.27 -17.39
C GLU A 345 -6.09 7.85 -18.13
N ALA A 346 -4.86 7.57 -17.67
CA ALA A 346 -3.62 8.13 -18.19
C ALA A 346 -3.59 9.67 -18.20
N VAL A 347 -4.23 10.29 -17.20
CA VAL A 347 -4.30 11.74 -17.04
C VAL A 347 -3.38 12.18 -15.89
N SER A 348 -2.47 13.12 -16.16
CA SER A 348 -1.72 13.80 -15.10
C SER A 348 -2.67 14.69 -14.31
N GLY A 349 -2.56 14.72 -12.98
CA GLY A 349 -3.40 15.60 -12.19
C GLY A 349 -2.92 15.74 -10.77
N LEU A 350 -3.26 16.87 -10.18
CA LEU A 350 -2.90 17.24 -8.82
C LEU A 350 -4.13 17.11 -7.93
N VAL A 351 -4.05 16.32 -6.87
CA VAL A 351 -5.17 16.00 -5.98
C VAL A 351 -4.84 16.45 -4.57
N ALA A 352 -5.74 17.19 -3.95
CA ALA A 352 -5.63 17.53 -2.54
C ALA A 352 -6.98 17.81 -1.90
N THR A 353 -7.09 17.56 -0.60
CA THR A 353 -8.25 17.96 0.19
C THR A 353 -8.21 19.46 0.50
N THR A 354 -9.31 20.17 0.24
CA THR A 354 -9.50 21.57 0.59
C THR A 354 -10.85 21.76 1.29
N GLY A 355 -10.81 22.00 2.61
CA GLY A 355 -12.01 22.12 3.42
C GLY A 355 -12.84 20.82 3.37
N ARG A 356 -14.09 20.90 2.89
CA ARG A 356 -14.98 19.74 2.75
C ARG A 356 -14.87 19.02 1.40
N PHE A 357 -14.05 19.52 0.49
CA PHE A 357 -13.95 19.02 -0.87
C PHE A 357 -12.61 18.32 -1.11
N VAL A 358 -12.60 17.35 -2.01
CA VAL A 358 -11.36 16.90 -2.65
C VAL A 358 -11.26 17.61 -3.99
N GLY A 359 -10.24 18.44 -4.13
CA GLY A 359 -9.99 19.19 -5.34
C GLY A 359 -8.95 18.53 -6.23
N VAL A 360 -9.20 18.60 -7.53
CA VAL A 360 -8.36 18.01 -8.56
C VAL A 360 -8.08 19.04 -9.64
N LEU A 361 -6.82 19.26 -9.98
CA LEU A 361 -6.41 20.03 -11.15
C LEU A 361 -5.95 19.06 -12.25
N LEU A 362 -6.47 19.25 -13.46
CA LEU A 362 -6.24 18.40 -14.62
C LEU A 362 -5.86 19.24 -15.83
N PRO A 363 -5.16 18.69 -16.84
CA PRO A 363 -4.97 19.35 -18.13
C PRO A 363 -6.32 19.74 -18.74
N GLY A 364 -6.39 20.96 -19.24
CA GLY A 364 -7.58 21.53 -19.85
C GLY A 364 -7.66 21.17 -21.34
N PHE A 365 -8.61 20.32 -21.70
CA PHE A 365 -8.94 19.96 -23.08
C PHE A 365 -10.11 20.82 -23.62
N LEU A 366 -10.64 20.47 -24.79
CA LEU A 366 -11.92 21.00 -25.26
C LEU A 366 -13.03 20.59 -24.27
N ASP A 367 -13.99 21.48 -24.02
CA ASP A 367 -15.01 21.32 -22.97
C ASP A 367 -15.72 19.94 -23.01
N GLU A 368 -16.09 19.43 -24.18
CA GLU A 368 -16.80 18.14 -24.31
C GLU A 368 -15.92 16.96 -23.86
N GLU A 369 -14.69 16.84 -24.37
CA GLU A 369 -13.75 15.78 -24.00
C GLU A 369 -13.32 15.87 -22.52
N LEU A 370 -13.26 17.09 -21.99
CA LEU A 370 -12.93 17.37 -20.59
C LEU A 370 -14.02 16.83 -19.66
N PHE A 371 -15.28 17.15 -19.91
CA PHE A 371 -16.37 16.71 -19.04
C PHE A 371 -16.58 15.20 -19.11
N ASP A 372 -16.44 14.59 -20.28
CA ASP A 372 -16.46 13.13 -20.42
C ASP A 372 -15.34 12.47 -19.60
N THR A 373 -14.17 13.09 -19.55
CA THR A 373 -13.04 12.61 -18.74
C THR A 373 -13.33 12.74 -17.25
N CYS A 374 -13.90 13.86 -16.80
CA CYS A 374 -14.35 14.04 -15.42
C CYS A 374 -15.41 13.00 -15.02
N GLU A 375 -16.38 12.69 -15.88
CA GLU A 375 -17.39 11.66 -15.65
C GLU A 375 -16.77 10.26 -15.47
N ARG A 376 -15.80 9.89 -16.32
CA ARG A 376 -15.08 8.60 -16.19
C ARG A 376 -14.29 8.52 -14.88
N ILE A 377 -13.58 9.60 -14.52
CA ILE A 377 -12.84 9.68 -13.24
C ILE A 377 -13.80 9.49 -12.07
N VAL A 378 -14.92 10.22 -12.04
CA VAL A 378 -15.90 10.17 -10.94
C VAL A 378 -16.57 8.81 -10.85
N ALA A 379 -16.92 8.18 -11.98
CA ALA A 379 -17.45 6.82 -12.01
C ALA A 379 -16.45 5.77 -11.47
N ARG A 380 -15.15 5.93 -11.76
CA ARG A 380 -14.10 5.06 -11.24
C ARG A 380 -13.93 5.23 -9.74
N VAL A 381 -13.89 6.48 -9.26
CA VAL A 381 -13.84 6.80 -7.83
C VAL A 381 -15.06 6.21 -7.12
N ALA A 382 -16.25 6.29 -7.73
CA ALA A 382 -17.46 5.73 -7.17
C ALA A 382 -17.36 4.20 -6.97
N THR A 383 -16.81 3.52 -7.98
CA THR A 383 -16.56 2.07 -7.96
C THR A 383 -15.56 1.69 -6.87
N THR A 384 -14.45 2.42 -6.75
CA THR A 384 -13.39 2.17 -5.76
C THR A 384 -13.87 2.42 -4.32
N LEU A 385 -14.68 3.46 -4.11
CA LEU A 385 -15.21 3.81 -2.78
C LEU A 385 -16.48 3.03 -2.41
N GLY A 386 -17.16 2.40 -3.38
CA GLY A 386 -18.48 1.80 -3.18
C GLY A 386 -19.56 2.81 -2.82
N ARG A 387 -19.44 4.05 -3.28
CA ARG A 387 -20.34 5.20 -3.00
C ARG A 387 -20.43 6.10 -4.21
N ASP A 388 -21.51 6.85 -4.38
CA ASP A 388 -21.63 7.85 -5.44
C ASP A 388 -21.20 9.24 -4.93
N PRO A 389 -19.96 9.70 -5.20
CA PRO A 389 -19.56 11.07 -4.94
C PRO A 389 -20.32 12.03 -5.85
N LEU A 390 -20.62 13.22 -5.33
CA LEU A 390 -21.07 14.36 -6.12
C LEU A 390 -19.83 15.11 -6.61
N ALA A 391 -19.86 15.56 -7.86
CA ALA A 391 -18.75 16.30 -8.43
C ALA A 391 -19.21 17.51 -9.23
N GLY A 392 -18.35 18.53 -9.32
CA GLY A 392 -18.51 19.69 -10.16
C GLY A 392 -17.22 19.99 -10.92
N ALA A 393 -17.32 20.33 -12.20
CA ALA A 393 -16.18 20.60 -13.08
C ALA A 393 -16.21 22.03 -13.61
N GLY A 394 -15.05 22.69 -13.57
CA GLY A 394 -14.84 24.01 -14.17
C GLY A 394 -14.52 23.90 -15.65
N ARG A 395 -14.51 25.05 -16.35
CA ARG A 395 -14.04 25.09 -17.74
C ARG A 395 -12.52 25.03 -17.83
N GLY A 396 -12.02 24.76 -19.04
CA GLY A 396 -10.60 24.90 -19.34
C GLY A 396 -10.15 26.38 -19.27
N VAL A 397 -9.14 26.68 -18.46
CA VAL A 397 -8.53 28.02 -18.31
C VAL A 397 -7.00 27.93 -18.41
N PRO A 398 -6.28 29.03 -18.73
CA PRO A 398 -4.83 29.06 -18.56
C PRO A 398 -4.42 28.75 -17.11
N ALA A 399 -3.31 28.05 -16.89
CA ALA A 399 -2.83 27.64 -15.57
C ALA A 399 -2.76 28.77 -14.55
N GLY A 400 -2.35 29.97 -14.96
CA GLY A 400 -2.33 31.17 -14.10
C GLY A 400 -3.69 31.66 -13.61
N ARG A 401 -4.79 31.10 -14.12
CA ARG A 401 -6.18 31.39 -13.72
C ARG A 401 -6.85 30.17 -13.06
N ALA A 402 -6.09 29.25 -12.46
CA ALA A 402 -6.61 28.03 -11.82
C ALA A 402 -7.75 28.29 -10.82
N ARG A 403 -7.68 29.43 -10.12
CA ARG A 403 -8.70 29.86 -9.16
C ARG A 403 -10.09 29.95 -9.78
N GLU A 404 -10.19 30.34 -11.05
CA GLU A 404 -11.47 30.42 -11.76
C GLU A 404 -12.06 29.05 -12.05
N ALA A 405 -11.24 28.13 -12.58
CA ALA A 405 -11.69 26.77 -12.81
C ALA A 405 -12.10 26.11 -11.49
N TRP A 406 -11.32 26.30 -10.42
CA TRP A 406 -11.67 25.82 -9.09
C TRP A 406 -12.99 26.40 -8.58
N HIS A 407 -13.16 27.71 -8.71
CA HIS A 407 -14.37 28.38 -8.27
C HIS A 407 -15.59 27.84 -9.02
N GLU A 408 -15.52 27.71 -10.34
CA GLU A 408 -16.59 27.14 -11.16
C GLU A 408 -16.91 25.69 -10.79
N ALA A 409 -15.88 24.85 -10.59
CA ALA A 409 -16.03 23.46 -10.20
C ALA A 409 -16.77 23.31 -8.87
N ARG A 410 -16.32 24.05 -7.84
CA ARG A 410 -16.96 24.08 -6.52
C ARG A 410 -18.40 24.54 -6.61
N CYS A 411 -18.64 25.60 -7.38
CA CYS A 411 -19.96 26.18 -7.50
C CYS A 411 -20.95 25.26 -8.23
N ALA A 412 -20.50 24.59 -9.29
CA ALA A 412 -21.31 23.61 -10.01
C ALA A 412 -21.72 22.44 -9.08
N LEU A 413 -20.79 21.99 -8.23
CA LEU A 413 -21.06 21.00 -7.20
C LEU A 413 -22.08 21.50 -6.16
N GLU A 414 -21.90 22.71 -5.64
CA GLU A 414 -22.79 23.31 -4.63
C GLU A 414 -24.21 23.54 -5.17
N ALA A 415 -24.35 24.03 -6.41
CA ALA A 415 -25.64 24.19 -7.05
C ALA A 415 -26.40 22.86 -7.18
N ARG A 416 -25.67 21.78 -7.48
CA ARG A 416 -26.22 20.42 -7.54
C ARG A 416 -26.64 19.91 -6.16
N GLU A 417 -25.86 20.17 -5.12
CA GLU A 417 -26.21 19.80 -3.74
C GLU A 417 -27.48 20.51 -3.24
N LEU A 418 -27.66 21.78 -3.62
CA LEU A 418 -28.83 22.59 -3.27
C LEU A 418 -30.11 22.21 -4.03
N GLY A 419 -30.04 21.23 -4.93
CA GLY A 419 -31.18 20.80 -5.72
C GLY A 419 -31.65 21.87 -6.71
N ALA A 420 -30.75 22.75 -7.17
CA ALA A 420 -31.03 23.60 -8.30
C ALA A 420 -31.41 22.69 -9.48
N ASP A 421 -32.67 22.80 -9.91
CA ASP A 421 -33.21 22.00 -11.01
C ASP A 421 -32.27 22.22 -12.21
N PRO A 422 -31.51 21.21 -12.67
CA PRO A 422 -30.62 21.38 -13.80
C PRO A 422 -31.53 21.76 -14.95
N THR A 423 -31.54 23.03 -15.36
CA THR A 423 -32.39 23.46 -16.46
C THR A 423 -32.07 22.54 -17.62
N PRO A 424 -33.02 21.72 -18.10
CA PRO A 424 -32.73 20.80 -19.18
C PRO A 424 -32.27 21.67 -20.33
N ASN A 425 -30.99 21.55 -20.68
CA ASN A 425 -30.39 22.37 -21.70
C ASN A 425 -31.20 22.13 -22.99
N ARG A 426 -32.03 23.11 -23.35
CA ARG A 426 -32.67 23.20 -24.65
C ARG A 426 -31.57 23.53 -25.64
N ASN A 427 -30.80 22.51 -25.98
CA ASN A 427 -30.07 22.29 -27.24
C ASN A 427 -29.29 20.98 -27.12
N GLY A 428 -29.95 19.85 -27.42
CA GLY A 428 -29.26 18.66 -27.93
C GLY A 428 -29.14 17.40 -27.07
N ALA A 429 -30.21 16.94 -26.40
CA ALA A 429 -30.58 15.51 -26.28
C ALA A 429 -31.75 15.39 -25.30
N ALA A 430 -32.90 14.92 -25.78
CA ALA A 430 -34.04 14.62 -24.93
C ALA A 430 -33.76 13.36 -24.09
N GLY A 431 -33.83 13.47 -22.75
CA GLY A 431 -34.12 12.34 -21.86
C GLY A 431 -32.95 11.60 -21.19
N GLY A 432 -31.77 12.20 -21.03
CA GLY A 432 -30.70 11.61 -20.21
C GLY A 432 -30.89 11.86 -18.71
N GLU A 433 -30.60 10.86 -17.87
CA GLU A 433 -30.39 11.09 -16.42
C GLU A 433 -29.32 12.17 -16.21
N PRO A 434 -29.43 13.04 -15.19
CA PRO A 434 -28.38 13.99 -14.87
C PRO A 434 -27.06 13.24 -14.60
N GLY A 435 -26.00 13.56 -15.37
CA GLY A 435 -24.66 12.95 -15.24
C GLY A 435 -24.09 13.06 -13.81
N ARG A 436 -23.01 12.36 -13.45
CA ARG A 436 -22.43 12.41 -12.09
C ARG A 436 -21.66 13.70 -11.81
N VAL A 437 -21.34 14.47 -12.84
CA VAL A 437 -20.57 15.72 -12.78
C VAL A 437 -21.46 16.89 -13.19
N ALA A 438 -21.61 17.88 -12.30
CA ALA A 438 -22.18 19.18 -12.66
C ALA A 438 -21.12 20.06 -13.32
N THR A 439 -21.53 20.97 -14.20
CA THR A 439 -20.65 21.87 -14.95
C THR A 439 -21.10 23.31 -14.81
N TYR A 440 -20.31 24.25 -15.32
CA TYR A 440 -20.71 25.66 -15.38
C TYR A 440 -22.03 25.88 -16.15
N ARG A 441 -22.43 24.94 -17.03
CA ARG A 441 -23.68 25.02 -17.80
C ARG A 441 -24.91 24.79 -16.94
N ASP A 442 -24.74 24.09 -15.82
CA ASP A 442 -25.82 23.74 -14.88
C ASP A 442 -26.09 24.85 -13.86
N LEU A 443 -25.25 25.90 -13.84
CA LEU A 443 -25.34 27.03 -12.92
C LEU A 443 -26.45 28.03 -13.26
N GLY A 444 -26.94 28.05 -14.52
CA GLY A 444 -27.96 29.01 -14.97
C GLY A 444 -27.63 30.46 -14.56
N SER A 445 -28.59 31.14 -13.94
CA SER A 445 -28.45 32.52 -13.49
C SER A 445 -27.55 32.70 -12.25
N PHE A 446 -27.18 31.61 -11.57
CA PHE A 446 -26.19 31.64 -10.48
C PHE A 446 -24.77 31.83 -11.03
N GLN A 447 -24.51 31.59 -12.32
CA GLN A 447 -23.20 31.81 -12.94
C GLN A 447 -22.69 33.25 -12.77
N LEU A 448 -23.59 34.25 -12.76
CA LEU A 448 -23.22 35.67 -12.57
C LEU A 448 -22.85 36.01 -11.12
N LEU A 449 -23.52 35.38 -10.15
CA LEU A 449 -23.24 35.56 -8.72
C LEU A 449 -21.98 34.82 -8.30
N LEU A 450 -21.77 33.65 -8.87
CA LEU A 450 -20.60 32.81 -8.66
C LEU A 450 -19.38 33.25 -9.49
N ALA A 451 -19.54 34.14 -10.46
CA ALA A 451 -18.39 34.77 -11.12
C ALA A 451 -17.71 35.82 -10.23
N LEU A 452 -18.36 36.24 -9.14
CA LEU A 452 -17.74 37.07 -8.11
C LEU A 452 -16.80 36.18 -7.30
N GLN A 453 -15.52 36.14 -7.70
CA GLN A 453 -14.45 35.37 -7.04
C GLN A 453 -14.21 35.71 -5.56
N ASP A 454 -14.96 36.66 -5.02
CA ASP A 454 -14.84 37.20 -3.69
C ASP A 454 -16.13 36.92 -2.91
N THR A 455 -16.10 35.85 -2.11
CA THR A 455 -17.20 35.45 -1.23
C THR A 455 -17.49 36.54 -0.19
N ASP A 456 -16.50 37.34 0.22
CA ASP A 456 -16.71 38.47 1.12
C ASP A 456 -17.43 39.62 0.41
N ALA A 457 -17.09 39.92 -0.85
CA ALA A 457 -17.83 40.90 -1.64
C ALA A 457 -19.28 40.45 -1.91
N LEU A 458 -19.50 39.16 -2.18
CA LEU A 458 -20.86 38.60 -2.31
C LEU A 458 -21.62 38.69 -0.99
N ARG A 459 -20.99 38.34 0.14
CA ARG A 459 -21.60 38.45 1.47
C ARG A 459 -21.94 39.90 1.78
N LEU A 460 -21.00 40.84 1.62
CA LEU A 460 -21.22 42.27 1.85
C LEU A 460 -22.31 42.81 0.94
N PHE A 461 -22.40 42.36 -0.31
CA PHE A 461 -23.50 42.68 -1.20
C PHE A 461 -24.84 42.15 -0.65
N CYS A 462 -24.92 40.88 -0.28
CA CYS A 462 -26.11 40.27 0.31
C CYS A 462 -26.53 40.95 1.62
N GLU A 463 -25.59 41.21 2.54
CA GLU A 463 -25.80 41.93 3.80
C GLU A 463 -26.27 43.37 3.53
N SER A 464 -25.66 44.08 2.58
CA SER A 464 -26.10 45.45 2.23
C SER A 464 -27.53 45.50 1.66
N MET A 465 -27.98 44.41 1.04
CA MET A 465 -29.28 44.32 0.37
C MET A 465 -30.37 43.79 1.29
N LEU A 466 -30.08 42.71 2.03
CA LEU A 466 -31.04 41.94 2.81
C LEU A 466 -30.92 42.22 4.32
N GLY A 467 -29.75 42.64 4.79
CA GLY A 467 -29.48 42.96 6.20
C GLY A 467 -30.47 43.97 6.80
N PRO A 468 -30.86 45.06 6.12
CA PRO A 468 -31.88 45.97 6.64
C PRO A 468 -33.24 45.30 6.92
N ILE A 469 -33.60 44.25 6.16
CA ILE A 469 -34.84 43.48 6.34
C ILE A 469 -34.68 42.49 7.51
N GLU A 470 -33.50 41.90 7.66
CA GLU A 470 -33.17 40.90 8.68
C GLU A 470 -32.98 41.53 10.08
N GLU A 471 -32.34 42.70 10.16
CA GLU A 471 -32.01 43.41 11.39
C GLU A 471 -33.14 44.31 11.89
N GLY A 472 -34.01 44.78 10.99
CA GLY A 472 -34.91 45.91 11.25
C GLY A 472 -36.02 45.68 12.28
N GLU A 473 -36.61 44.48 12.37
CA GLU A 473 -37.89 44.30 13.12
C GLU A 473 -38.11 42.89 13.73
N GLY A 474 -37.07 42.18 14.19
CA GLY A 474 -37.23 40.92 14.94
C GLY A 474 -38.12 39.87 14.23
N HIS A 475 -39.19 39.39 14.88
CA HIS A 475 -40.10 38.36 14.32
C HIS A 475 -40.83 38.78 13.02
N TYR A 476 -40.86 40.08 12.67
CA TYR A 476 -41.54 40.57 11.47
C TYR A 476 -40.65 40.50 10.21
N GLY A 477 -39.32 40.48 10.37
CA GLY A 477 -38.36 40.40 9.26
C GLY A 477 -38.51 39.13 8.41
N GLY A 478 -38.81 37.99 9.04
CA GLY A 478 -39.05 36.73 8.32
C GLY A 478 -40.29 36.76 7.41
N GLU A 479 -41.34 37.48 7.78
CA GLU A 479 -42.53 37.64 6.92
C GLU A 479 -42.27 38.58 5.75
N LEU A 480 -41.49 39.64 5.97
CA LEU A 480 -41.06 40.55 4.91
C LEU A 480 -40.15 39.83 3.91
N MET A 481 -39.21 39.01 4.40
CA MET A 481 -38.30 38.23 3.56
C MET A 481 -39.05 37.25 2.65
N ARG A 482 -39.96 36.44 3.23
CA ARG A 482 -40.84 35.55 2.44
C ARG A 482 -41.68 36.31 1.43
N SER A 483 -42.13 37.51 1.79
CA SER A 483 -42.95 38.35 0.89
C SER A 483 -42.14 38.91 -0.27
N LEU A 484 -40.86 39.24 -0.04
CA LEU A 484 -39.91 39.63 -1.08
C LEU A 484 -39.62 38.46 -2.02
N GLU A 485 -39.28 37.28 -1.48
CA GLU A 485 -39.00 36.07 -2.26
C GLU A 485 -40.15 35.74 -3.21
N ALA A 486 -41.37 35.59 -2.68
CA ALA A 486 -42.55 35.28 -3.48
C ALA A 486 -42.88 36.37 -4.52
N PHE A 487 -42.65 37.65 -4.19
CA PHE A 487 -42.87 38.75 -5.13
C PHE A 487 -41.87 38.72 -6.29
N ILE A 488 -40.60 38.43 -5.99
CA ILE A 488 -39.52 38.31 -6.98
C ILE A 488 -39.71 37.07 -7.85
N GLU A 489 -40.04 35.91 -7.26
CA GLU A 489 -40.32 34.65 -7.99
C GLU A 489 -41.50 34.81 -8.97
N CYS A 490 -42.51 35.57 -8.57
CA CYS A 490 -43.65 35.88 -9.44
C CYS A 490 -43.38 37.06 -10.39
N ASN A 491 -42.12 37.46 -10.59
CA ASN A 491 -41.69 38.56 -11.48
C ASN A 491 -42.44 39.90 -11.21
N GLY A 492 -42.72 40.18 -9.94
CA GLY A 492 -43.44 41.37 -9.50
C GLY A 492 -44.97 41.32 -9.69
N GLN A 493 -45.54 40.16 -10.03
CA GLN A 493 -46.99 40.00 -10.21
C GLN A 493 -47.70 39.87 -8.86
N TRP A 494 -48.39 40.94 -8.45
CA TRP A 494 -49.08 41.05 -7.16
C TRP A 494 -50.07 39.93 -6.87
N GLU A 495 -50.88 39.51 -7.85
CA GLU A 495 -51.91 38.49 -7.63
C GLU A 495 -51.33 37.08 -7.51
N ALA A 496 -50.29 36.78 -8.28
CA ALA A 496 -49.59 35.50 -8.21
C ALA A 496 -48.83 35.34 -6.88
N ALA A 497 -48.09 36.37 -6.47
CA ALA A 497 -47.34 36.37 -5.23
C ALA A 497 -48.25 36.33 -3.98
N ALA A 498 -49.38 37.06 -3.99
CA ALA A 498 -50.34 37.04 -2.89
C ALA A 498 -51.01 35.66 -2.75
N ARG A 499 -51.28 34.98 -3.87
CA ARG A 499 -51.79 33.60 -3.89
C ARG A 499 -50.76 32.62 -3.34
N LEU A 500 -49.49 32.73 -3.73
CA LEU A 500 -48.40 31.88 -3.26
C LEU A 500 -48.21 31.97 -1.74
N LEU A 501 -48.38 33.18 -1.17
CA LEU A 501 -48.24 33.45 0.25
C LEU A 501 -49.53 33.27 1.07
N TYR A 502 -50.64 32.88 0.43
CA TYR A 502 -51.98 32.79 1.04
C TYR A 502 -52.40 34.08 1.79
N CYS A 503 -52.14 35.25 1.19
CA CYS A 503 -52.48 36.54 1.78
C CYS A 503 -53.27 37.45 0.81
N HIS A 504 -53.87 38.52 1.33
CA HIS A 504 -54.58 39.49 0.49
C HIS A 504 -53.59 40.39 -0.26
N ARG A 505 -53.90 40.77 -1.52
CA ARG A 505 -53.07 41.70 -2.34
C ARG A 505 -52.70 42.99 -1.61
N HIS A 506 -53.62 43.55 -0.82
CA HIS A 506 -53.37 44.76 -0.03
C HIS A 506 -52.33 44.55 1.06
N THR A 507 -52.31 43.38 1.69
CA THR A 507 -51.32 42.98 2.69
C THR A 507 -49.94 42.80 2.07
N LEU A 508 -49.86 42.12 0.91
CA LEU A 508 -48.59 42.00 0.19
C LEU A 508 -48.04 43.37 -0.24
N ARG A 509 -48.91 44.26 -0.75
CA ARG A 509 -48.50 45.62 -1.14
C ARG A 509 -48.00 46.46 0.05
N TYR A 510 -48.61 46.30 1.22
CA TYR A 510 -48.12 46.93 2.44
C TYR A 510 -46.72 46.41 2.81
N ARG A 511 -46.51 45.09 2.82
CA ARG A 511 -45.21 44.47 3.11
C ARG A 511 -44.13 44.88 2.11
N ILE A 512 -44.44 44.90 0.81
CA ILE A 512 -43.48 45.34 -0.20
C ILE A 512 -43.12 46.82 -0.04
N ARG A 513 -44.09 47.72 0.21
CA ARG A 513 -43.79 49.14 0.50
C ARG A 513 -42.91 49.31 1.71
N LYS A 514 -43.15 48.52 2.77
CA LYS A 514 -42.33 48.53 3.97
C LYS A 514 -40.88 48.11 3.66
N ILE A 515 -40.68 47.13 2.78
CA ILE A 515 -39.36 46.72 2.30
C ILE A 515 -38.70 47.85 1.49
N GLU A 516 -39.44 48.53 0.61
CA GLU A 516 -38.95 49.71 -0.13
C GLU A 516 -38.52 50.85 0.81
N GLU A 517 -39.29 51.09 1.88
CA GLU A 517 -38.97 52.10 2.91
C GLU A 517 -37.69 51.76 3.69
N ILE A 518 -37.53 50.51 4.12
CA ILE A 518 -36.39 50.08 4.93
C ILE A 518 -35.11 50.01 4.08
N THR A 519 -35.21 49.56 2.83
CA THR A 519 -34.06 49.33 1.95
C THR A 519 -33.72 50.55 1.07
N GLY A 520 -34.62 51.53 0.98
CA GLY A 520 -34.46 52.71 0.12
C GLY A 520 -34.55 52.41 -1.39
N ARG A 521 -35.15 51.27 -1.77
CA ARG A 521 -35.20 50.75 -3.14
C ARG A 521 -36.64 50.68 -3.66
N ASP A 522 -36.82 50.62 -4.99
CA ASP A 522 -38.14 50.62 -5.64
C ASP A 522 -38.36 49.31 -6.42
N LEU A 523 -39.17 48.41 -5.85
CA LEU A 523 -39.46 47.09 -6.44
C LEU A 523 -40.35 47.19 -7.69
N GLY A 524 -40.85 48.38 -8.04
CA GLY A 524 -41.41 48.71 -9.34
C GLY A 524 -40.36 48.79 -10.45
N ARG A 525 -39.09 49.08 -10.13
CA ARG A 525 -37.98 49.11 -11.10
C ARG A 525 -37.40 47.73 -11.36
N ALA A 526 -37.18 47.42 -12.63
CA ALA A 526 -36.56 46.15 -13.03
C ALA A 526 -35.15 45.98 -12.44
N ARG A 527 -34.37 47.06 -12.37
CA ARG A 527 -33.02 47.06 -11.80
C ARG A 527 -33.03 46.61 -10.33
N ASP A 528 -33.86 47.23 -9.50
CA ASP A 528 -33.92 46.92 -8.07
C ASP A 528 -34.43 45.50 -7.83
N ARG A 529 -35.39 45.02 -8.65
CA ARG A 529 -35.81 43.60 -8.63
C ARG A 529 -34.68 42.65 -8.99
N ILE A 530 -33.85 42.98 -9.98
CA ILE A 530 -32.68 42.17 -10.34
C ILE A 530 -31.67 42.16 -9.20
N GLU A 531 -31.38 43.31 -8.58
CA GLU A 531 -30.44 43.39 -7.46
C GLU A 531 -30.95 42.59 -6.24
N PHE A 532 -32.25 42.61 -5.93
CA PHE A 532 -32.84 41.74 -4.89
C PHE A 532 -32.86 40.27 -5.28
N TRP A 533 -33.19 39.94 -6.54
CA TRP A 533 -33.13 38.58 -7.04
C TRP A 533 -31.70 38.02 -6.91
N LEU A 534 -30.68 38.82 -7.26
CA LEU A 534 -29.27 38.48 -7.09
C LEU A 534 -28.90 38.27 -5.61
N ALA A 535 -29.33 39.17 -4.72
CA ALA A 535 -29.04 39.06 -3.29
C ALA A 535 -29.70 37.82 -2.65
N LEU A 536 -30.95 37.51 -3.01
CA LEU A 536 -31.66 36.31 -2.53
C LEU A 536 -30.94 35.03 -2.96
N ARG A 537 -30.52 34.95 -4.22
CA ARG A 537 -29.76 33.81 -4.76
C ARG A 537 -28.35 33.73 -4.17
N GLY A 538 -27.70 34.87 -3.93
CA GLY A 538 -26.40 34.93 -3.26
C GLY A 538 -26.46 34.45 -1.80
N ARG A 539 -27.55 34.73 -1.10
CA ARG A 539 -27.77 34.25 0.28
C ARG A 539 -27.94 32.73 0.37
N GLU A 540 -28.56 32.10 -0.63
CA GLU A 540 -28.66 30.63 -0.71
C GLU A 540 -27.28 29.95 -0.84
N MET A 541 -26.27 30.69 -1.30
CA MET A 541 -24.90 30.20 -1.56
C MET A 541 -23.89 30.58 -0.46
N ALA A 542 -24.17 31.63 0.32
CA ALA A 542 -23.34 32.00 1.45
C ALA A 542 -23.58 30.99 2.60
N PRO A 543 -22.54 30.29 3.11
CA PRO A 543 -22.73 29.37 4.21
C PRO A 543 -23.29 30.13 5.42
N ALA A 544 -24.36 29.59 6.03
CA ALA A 544 -24.88 30.11 7.29
C ALA A 544 -23.74 30.10 8.32
N SER A 545 -23.27 31.27 8.71
CA SER A 545 -22.26 31.40 9.76
C SER A 545 -22.77 30.72 11.02
N ALA A 546 -22.02 29.72 11.50
CA ALA A 546 -22.14 29.26 12.87
C ALA A 546 -22.15 30.51 13.77
N GLY A 547 -23.26 30.69 14.48
CA GLY A 547 -23.57 31.94 15.15
C GLY A 547 -22.39 32.45 16.00
N ASP A 548 -22.15 33.75 15.88
CA ASP A 548 -21.40 34.54 16.85
C ASP A 548 -22.16 34.52 18.19
N GLY A 549 -22.08 33.37 18.88
CA GLY A 549 -22.40 33.21 20.28
C GLY A 549 -21.28 33.84 21.08
N GLY A 550 -21.20 35.17 21.09
CA GLY A 550 -20.02 35.86 21.56
C GLY A 550 -20.19 37.31 21.98
N ARG A 551 -21.41 37.79 22.25
CA ARG A 551 -21.62 39.04 23.03
C ARG A 551 -22.83 38.94 23.95
N ARG A 552 -22.58 38.49 25.18
CA ARG A 552 -23.05 39.10 26.43
C ARG A 552 -22.24 38.59 27.61
#